data_AF-A0A8S0RQV4-F1
#
_entry.id   AF-A0A8S0RQV4-F1
#
_cell.length_a   1.000
_cell.length_b   1.000
_cell.length_c   1.000
_cell.angle_alpha   90.00
_cell.angle_beta   90.00
_cell.angle_gamma   90.00
#
_symmetry.space_group_name_H-M   'P 1'
#
loop_
_entity.id
_entity.type
_entity.pdbx_description
1 polymer ?
#
loop_
_entity_poly.entity_id
_entity_poly.type
_entity_poly.pdbx_seq_one_letter_code
_entity_poly.pdbx_strand_id
1 'polypeptide(L)'
;MAKVATDNLISSCAAICSKSSDLSDGSCSGIGCCQNSIPKGLKNYINFLNSYGNHTKVSSFNRCGYSFLGEQGRYRFHPSDVSDSNFEHRIVETVPMENSICVDSDTGLGGYHCNCSKGYKGNSYLRPGCQG
;
A
#
# COMPACT_ATOMS: atom_id res chain seq x y z
N MET A 1 -9.06 32.17 7.82
CA MET A 1 -8.88 31.89 6.38
C MET A 1 -7.88 30.75 6.26
N ALA A 2 -8.34 29.52 6.04
CA ALA A 2 -7.43 28.40 5.78
C ALA A 2 -7.23 28.28 4.27
N LYS A 3 -6.00 28.45 3.79
CA LYS A 3 -5.64 28.12 2.40
C LYS A 3 -5.81 26.60 2.24
N VAL A 4 -6.79 26.20 1.45
CA VAL A 4 -6.88 24.82 0.94
C VAL A 4 -5.83 24.72 -0.16
N ALA A 5 -4.76 23.95 0.08
CA ALA A 5 -3.85 23.55 -0.97
C ALA A 5 -4.55 22.50 -1.83
N THR A 6 -4.91 22.86 -3.06
CA THR A 6 -5.25 21.93 -4.14
C THR A 6 -3.97 21.46 -4.83
N ASP A 7 -2.94 21.10 -4.04
CA ASP A 7 -1.68 20.62 -4.58
C ASP A 7 -1.75 19.09 -4.65
N ASN A 8 -1.77 18.55 -5.86
CA ASN A 8 -1.66 17.10 -6.07
C ASN A 8 -0.28 16.65 -5.56
N LEU A 9 -0.27 15.91 -4.45
CA LEU A 9 0.95 15.41 -3.85
C LEU A 9 1.30 14.05 -4.46
N ILE A 10 2.36 14.03 -5.28
CA ILE A 10 2.89 12.80 -5.86
C ILE A 10 4.00 12.28 -4.94
N SER A 11 3.83 11.04 -4.48
CA SER A 11 4.86 10.28 -3.77
C SER A 11 5.24 9.07 -4.60
N SER A 12 6.53 8.76 -4.68
CA SER A 12 7.05 7.55 -5.33
C SER A 12 7.85 6.71 -4.35
N CYS A 13 7.84 5.40 -4.58
CA CYS A 13 8.64 4.40 -3.87
C CYS A 13 9.11 3.39 -4.90
N ALA A 14 10.36 2.96 -4.84
CA ALA A 14 10.90 1.96 -5.75
C ALA A 14 11.44 0.78 -4.93
N ALA A 15 11.08 -0.43 -5.34
CA ALA A 15 11.66 -1.67 -4.82
C ALA A 15 12.38 -2.40 -5.95
N ILE A 16 13.65 -2.73 -5.75
CA ILE A 16 14.49 -3.40 -6.74
C ILE A 16 15.13 -4.63 -6.10
N CYS A 17 15.15 -5.74 -6.82
CA CYS A 17 15.90 -6.93 -6.43
C CYS A 17 16.36 -7.67 -7.69
N SER A 18 17.48 -8.37 -7.61
CA SER A 18 17.98 -9.22 -8.70
C SER A 18 17.89 -10.70 -8.36
N LYS A 19 18.03 -11.04 -7.08
CA LYS A 19 17.97 -12.41 -6.57
C LYS A 19 17.17 -12.46 -5.27
N SER A 20 16.61 -13.62 -4.95
CA SER A 20 15.92 -13.85 -3.67
C SER A 20 16.83 -13.68 -2.46
N SER A 21 18.15 -13.93 -2.62
CA SER A 21 19.16 -13.71 -1.58
C SER A 21 19.35 -12.25 -1.19
N ASP A 22 18.92 -11.30 -2.03
CA ASP A 22 19.04 -9.87 -1.75
C ASP A 22 17.96 -9.43 -0.73
N LEU A 23 16.90 -10.24 -0.59
CA LEU A 23 15.74 -9.94 0.24
C LEU A 23 16.08 -10.16 1.71
N SER A 24 15.73 -9.18 2.54
CA SER A 24 15.97 -9.21 3.98
C SER A 24 14.67 -9.11 4.75
N ASP A 25 14.51 -10.00 5.72
CA ASP A 25 13.32 -10.04 6.57
C ASP A 25 13.13 -8.76 7.38
N GLY A 26 11.92 -8.21 7.34
CA GLY A 26 11.54 -6.95 7.96
C GLY A 26 12.02 -5.68 7.26
N SER A 27 12.85 -5.77 6.23
CA SER A 27 13.31 -4.59 5.49
C SER A 27 12.29 -4.13 4.46
N CYS A 28 11.98 -2.83 4.44
CA CYS A 28 11.08 -2.23 3.44
C CYS A 28 11.54 -0.85 2.99
N SER A 29 12.83 -0.74 2.66
CA SER A 29 13.49 0.52 2.31
C SER A 29 14.09 0.54 0.90
N GLY A 30 13.56 -0.28 -0.01
CA GLY A 30 13.91 -0.24 -1.44
C GLY A 30 14.42 -1.54 -2.04
N ILE A 31 14.66 -2.57 -1.24
CA ILE A 31 15.01 -3.92 -1.73
C ILE A 31 13.83 -4.86 -1.48
N GLY A 32 13.19 -5.33 -2.54
CA GLY A 32 12.00 -6.20 -2.49
C GLY A 32 10.71 -5.53 -1.98
N CYS A 33 10.83 -4.61 -1.04
CA CYS A 33 9.74 -3.84 -0.44
C CYS A 33 10.13 -2.37 -0.32
N CYS A 34 9.17 -1.47 -0.51
CA CYS A 34 9.32 -0.05 -0.28
C CYS A 34 8.03 0.49 0.35
N GLN A 35 8.17 1.28 1.41
CA GLN A 35 7.03 1.95 2.06
C GLN A 35 7.27 3.45 2.16
N ASN A 36 6.19 4.23 2.11
CA ASN A 36 6.23 5.65 2.46
C ASN A 36 5.06 6.03 3.38
N SER A 37 5.27 7.04 4.21
CA SER A 37 4.20 7.56 5.09
C SER A 37 3.22 8.40 4.29
N ILE A 38 1.91 8.19 4.50
CA ILE A 38 0.87 8.98 3.86
C ILE A 38 0.83 10.37 4.50
N PRO A 39 0.98 11.46 3.72
CA PRO A 39 0.89 12.81 4.24
C PRO A 39 -0.52 13.12 4.77
N LYS A 40 -0.56 13.93 5.83
CA LYS A 40 -1.84 14.30 6.44
C LYS A 40 -2.66 15.22 5.54
N GLY A 41 -3.99 15.13 5.62
CA GLY A 41 -4.91 16.03 4.93
C GLY A 41 -5.31 15.63 3.51
N LEU A 42 -4.90 14.45 3.03
CA LEU A 42 -5.35 13.91 1.75
C LEU A 42 -6.82 13.50 1.80
N LYS A 43 -7.58 13.85 0.75
CA LYS A 43 -8.98 13.44 0.58
C LYS A 43 -9.12 12.17 -0.27
N ASN A 44 -8.23 11.99 -1.23
CA ASN A 44 -8.20 10.85 -2.13
C ASN A 44 -6.76 10.33 -2.21
N TYR A 45 -6.60 9.03 -2.33
CA TYR A 45 -5.32 8.37 -2.58
C TYR A 45 -5.46 7.45 -3.78
N ILE A 46 -4.61 7.63 -4.78
CA ILE A 46 -4.55 6.79 -5.97
C ILE A 46 -3.17 6.16 -6.01
N ASN A 47 -3.12 4.85 -6.21
CA ASN A 47 -1.88 4.11 -6.30
C ASN A 47 -1.61 3.69 -7.74
N PHE A 48 -0.36 3.88 -8.18
CA PHE A 48 0.10 3.42 -9.48
C PHE A 48 1.31 2.53 -9.26
N LEU A 49 1.20 1.27 -9.67
CA LEU A 49 2.30 0.32 -9.63
C LEU A 49 2.86 0.12 -11.03
N ASN A 50 4.18 0.18 -11.14
CA ASN A 50 4.89 -0.15 -12.37
C ASN A 50 6.00 -1.17 -12.08
N SER A 51 6.18 -2.12 -13.00
CA SER A 51 7.12 -3.23 -12.85
C SER A 51 8.36 -3.01 -13.72
N TYR A 52 9.55 -3.10 -13.13
CA TYR A 52 10.79 -2.97 -13.88
C TYR A 52 10.99 -4.17 -14.80
N GLY A 53 11.02 -3.93 -16.11
CA GLY A 53 11.16 -4.99 -17.11
C GLY A 53 10.07 -6.07 -17.02
N ASN A 54 8.89 -5.74 -16.49
CA ASN A 54 7.75 -6.64 -16.31
C ASN A 54 8.11 -7.95 -15.56
N HIS A 55 8.98 -7.84 -14.55
CA HIS A 55 9.52 -8.96 -13.75
C HIS A 55 10.21 -10.07 -14.56
N THR A 56 10.50 -9.88 -15.84
CA THR A 56 11.08 -10.93 -16.71
C THR A 56 12.35 -11.56 -16.12
N LYS A 57 13.25 -10.74 -15.55
CA LYS A 57 14.52 -11.18 -14.94
C LYS A 57 14.39 -11.84 -13.56
N VAL A 58 13.25 -11.69 -12.87
CA VAL A 58 13.01 -12.20 -11.51
C VAL A 58 11.80 -13.13 -11.41
N SER A 59 11.13 -13.40 -12.54
CA SER A 59 9.89 -14.19 -12.66
C SER A 59 9.95 -15.60 -12.06
N SER A 60 11.15 -16.13 -11.83
CA SER A 60 11.36 -17.41 -11.16
C SER A 60 10.96 -17.39 -9.68
N PHE A 61 11.02 -16.23 -9.01
CA PHE A 61 10.67 -16.09 -7.59
C PHE A 61 9.77 -14.90 -7.29
N ASN A 62 9.64 -13.93 -8.19
CA ASN A 62 8.79 -12.75 -8.05
C ASN A 62 8.10 -12.44 -9.38
N ARG A 63 6.82 -12.78 -9.51
CA ARG A 63 6.06 -12.63 -10.77
C ARG A 63 5.20 -11.38 -10.83
N CYS A 64 4.72 -10.91 -9.69
CA CYS A 64 3.79 -9.79 -9.59
C CYS A 64 4.30 -8.81 -8.54
N GLY A 65 4.05 -7.52 -8.77
CA GLY A 65 4.20 -6.52 -7.72
C GLY A 65 2.85 -6.27 -7.06
N TYR A 66 2.89 -5.82 -5.81
CA TYR A 66 1.69 -5.44 -5.05
C TYR A 66 1.90 -4.06 -4.44
N SER A 67 0.81 -3.33 -4.29
CA SER A 67 0.81 -2.00 -3.69
C SER A 67 -0.47 -1.82 -2.89
N PHE A 68 -0.36 -1.54 -1.59
CA PHE A 68 -1.49 -1.47 -0.68
C PHE A 68 -1.29 -0.36 0.34
N LEU A 69 -2.41 0.03 0.96
CA LEU A 69 -2.42 0.92 2.11
C LEU A 69 -2.66 0.10 3.37
N GLY A 70 -2.01 0.49 4.45
CA GLY A 70 -2.12 -0.20 5.72
C GLY A 70 -1.70 0.69 6.88
N GLU A 71 -2.16 0.35 8.07
CA GLU A 71 -1.75 1.06 9.27
C GLU A 71 -0.25 0.82 9.55
N GLN A 72 0.45 1.88 9.96
CA GLN A 72 1.87 1.81 10.32
C GLN A 72 2.10 0.76 11.41
N GLY A 73 3.03 -0.17 11.14
CA GLY A 73 3.43 -1.22 12.08
C GLY A 73 2.63 -2.53 11.94
N ARG A 74 1.57 -2.58 11.13
CA ARG A 74 0.79 -3.80 10.89
C ARG A 74 1.43 -4.76 9.89
N TYR A 75 2.23 -4.22 8.96
CA TYR A 75 2.91 -5.02 7.95
C TYR A 75 4.41 -5.14 8.25
N ARG A 76 4.91 -6.38 8.19
CA ARG A 76 6.34 -6.72 8.19
C ARG A 76 6.62 -7.53 6.93
N PHE A 77 7.53 -7.04 6.10
CA PHE A 77 7.96 -7.75 4.89
C PHE A 77 8.69 -9.04 5.26
N HIS A 78 8.34 -10.14 4.59
CA HIS A 78 9.09 -11.38 4.62
C HIS A 78 9.57 -11.74 3.21
N PRO A 79 10.77 -12.29 3.01
CA PRO A 79 11.25 -12.68 1.69
C PRO A 79 10.33 -13.65 0.93
N SER A 80 9.52 -14.45 1.65
CA SER A 80 8.51 -15.34 1.06
C SER A 80 7.38 -14.59 0.34
N ASP A 81 7.13 -13.33 0.71
CA ASP A 81 6.01 -12.52 0.23
C ASP A 81 6.04 -12.32 -1.28
N VAL A 82 7.23 -12.21 -1.87
CA VAL A 82 7.40 -12.00 -3.31
C VAL A 82 7.00 -13.22 -4.14
N SER A 83 6.97 -14.41 -3.51
CA SER A 83 6.60 -15.69 -4.14
C SER A 83 5.23 -16.20 -3.69
N ASP A 84 4.56 -15.52 -2.75
CA ASP A 84 3.31 -15.96 -2.16
C ASP A 84 2.13 -15.66 -3.09
N SER A 85 1.49 -16.71 -3.62
CA SER A 85 0.33 -16.58 -4.49
C SER A 85 -0.92 -16.06 -3.77
N ASN A 86 -0.96 -16.16 -2.43
CA ASN A 86 -2.06 -15.71 -1.59
C ASN A 86 -1.75 -14.38 -0.89
N PHE A 87 -0.67 -13.69 -1.31
CA PHE A 87 -0.20 -12.46 -0.67
C PHE A 87 -1.32 -11.42 -0.55
N GLU A 88 -2.09 -11.19 -1.62
CA GLU A 88 -3.18 -10.23 -1.65
C GLU A 88 -4.25 -10.51 -0.58
N HIS A 89 -4.77 -11.74 -0.53
CA HIS A 89 -5.77 -12.14 0.45
C HIS A 89 -5.25 -11.98 1.88
N ARG A 90 -3.99 -12.38 2.12
CA ARG A 90 -3.36 -12.26 3.43
C ARG A 90 -3.18 -10.81 3.85
N ILE A 91 -2.83 -9.89 2.95
CA ILE A 91 -2.69 -8.47 3.28
C ILE A 91 -4.04 -7.85 3.64
N VAL A 92 -5.10 -8.16 2.88
CA VAL A 92 -6.45 -7.68 3.16
C VAL A 92 -6.91 -8.10 4.57
N GLU A 93 -6.55 -9.31 4.99
CA GLU A 93 -6.90 -9.84 6.31
C GLU A 93 -6.01 -9.29 7.45
N THR A 94 -4.70 -9.18 7.21
CA THR A 94 -3.71 -8.92 8.29
C THR A 94 -3.29 -7.47 8.44
N VAL A 95 -3.55 -6.62 7.45
CA VAL A 95 -3.15 -5.20 7.45
C VAL A 95 -4.40 -4.30 7.40
N PRO A 96 -5.24 -4.30 8.46
CA PRO A 96 -6.48 -3.55 8.46
C PRO A 96 -6.24 -2.04 8.51
N MET A 97 -7.12 -1.31 7.84
CA MET A 97 -7.35 0.11 8.11
C MET A 97 -8.40 0.20 9.23
N GLU A 98 -7.99 0.63 10.42
CA GLU A 98 -8.84 0.56 11.61
C GLU A 98 -10.16 1.33 11.42
N ASN A 99 -11.27 0.72 11.87
CA ASN A 99 -12.63 1.26 11.79
C ASN A 99 -13.04 1.75 10.39
N SER A 100 -12.47 1.14 9.35
CA SER A 100 -12.70 1.52 7.96
C SER A 100 -13.09 0.30 7.11
N ILE A 101 -13.92 0.53 6.10
CA ILE A 101 -14.28 -0.41 5.05
C ILE A 101 -13.73 0.12 3.73
N CYS A 102 -12.89 -0.67 3.08
CA CYS A 102 -12.33 -0.37 1.75
C CYS A 102 -13.10 -1.13 0.68
N VAL A 103 -13.49 -0.43 -0.38
CA VAL A 103 -14.14 -0.97 -1.57
C VAL A 103 -13.32 -0.64 -2.81
N ASP A 104 -13.41 -1.46 -3.84
CA ASP A 104 -12.75 -1.18 -5.13
C ASP A 104 -13.22 0.15 -5.73
N SER A 105 -12.31 0.84 -6.41
CA SER A 105 -12.61 2.10 -7.10
C SER A 105 -13.24 1.84 -8.46
N ASP A 106 -14.45 2.32 -8.67
CA ASP A 106 -15.18 2.23 -9.95
C ASP A 106 -14.61 3.14 -11.07
N THR A 107 -13.46 3.75 -10.86
CA THR A 107 -12.86 4.72 -11.80
C THR A 107 -12.24 4.08 -13.04
N GLY A 108 -12.16 2.75 -13.10
CA GLY A 108 -11.52 2.00 -14.20
C GLY A 108 -10.00 2.06 -14.21
N LEU A 109 -9.38 2.79 -13.28
CA LEU A 109 -7.92 2.90 -13.11
C LEU A 109 -7.36 1.94 -12.05
N GLY A 110 -8.22 1.14 -11.42
CA GLY A 110 -7.88 0.33 -10.25
C GLY A 110 -7.72 1.17 -8.97
N GLY A 111 -7.52 0.49 -7.84
CA GLY A 111 -7.37 1.11 -6.51
C GLY A 111 -8.59 0.95 -5.61
N TYR A 112 -8.50 1.46 -4.39
CA TYR A 112 -9.50 1.25 -3.33
C TYR A 112 -9.92 2.56 -2.68
N HIS A 113 -11.22 2.73 -2.48
CA HIS A 113 -11.79 3.81 -1.69
C HIS A 113 -12.22 3.29 -0.30
N CYS A 114 -11.70 3.88 0.77
CA CYS A 114 -11.97 3.49 2.14
C CYS A 114 -12.89 4.50 2.83
N ASN A 115 -14.01 4.03 3.37
CA ASN A 115 -14.92 4.82 4.20
C ASN A 115 -14.84 4.38 5.65
N CYS A 116 -15.19 5.26 6.59
CA CYS A 116 -15.36 4.83 7.97
C CYS A 116 -16.51 3.83 8.10
N SER A 117 -16.30 2.79 8.89
CA SER A 117 -17.33 1.82 9.26
C SER A 117 -18.49 2.51 9.99
N LYS A 118 -19.67 1.88 9.95
CA LYS A 118 -20.88 2.44 10.58
C LYS A 118 -20.63 2.75 12.06
N GLY A 119 -20.91 3.99 12.46
CA GLY A 119 -20.69 4.48 13.83
C GLY A 119 -19.40 5.27 14.02
N TYR A 120 -18.49 5.25 13.05
CA TYR A 120 -17.22 5.97 13.11
C TYR A 120 -17.21 7.16 12.14
N LYS A 121 -16.53 8.23 12.52
CA LYS A 121 -16.32 9.45 11.73
C LYS A 121 -14.85 9.81 11.68
N GLY A 122 -14.44 10.45 10.59
CA GLY A 122 -13.07 10.86 10.38
C GLY A 122 -12.65 10.62 8.93
N ASN A 123 -11.36 10.50 8.72
CA ASN A 123 -10.79 10.15 7.42
C ASN A 123 -10.00 8.85 7.61
N SER A 124 -10.48 7.78 6.99
CA SER A 124 -9.90 6.43 7.01
C SER A 124 -8.41 6.43 6.64
N TYR A 125 -7.97 7.36 5.81
CA TYR A 125 -6.58 7.46 5.32
C TYR A 125 -5.65 8.27 6.22
N LEU A 126 -6.16 8.95 7.25
CA LEU A 126 -5.37 9.83 8.11
C LEU A 126 -5.22 9.21 9.49
N ARG A 127 -4.21 9.62 10.26
CA ARG A 127 -4.20 9.39 11.72
C ARG A 127 -4.88 10.55 12.45
N PRO A 128 -5.79 10.29 13.42
CA PRO A 128 -6.07 9.01 14.10
C PRO A 128 -7.07 8.06 13.41
N GLY A 129 -7.52 8.37 12.19
CA GLY A 129 -8.38 7.48 11.42
C GLY A 129 -9.86 7.72 11.65
N CYS A 130 -10.62 6.64 11.58
CA CYS A 130 -12.04 6.62 11.88
C CYS A 130 -12.25 6.44 13.39
N GLN A 131 -12.94 7.39 14.03
CA GLN A 131 -13.16 7.46 15.47
C GLN A 131 -14.66 7.44 15.81
N GLY A 132 -15.03 6.73 16.88
CA GLY A 132 -16.41 6.51 17.32
C GLY A 132 -16.80 7.37 18.52
#